data_AF-A0A497FWQ0-F1
#
_entry.id   AF-A0A497FWQ0-F1
#
_cell.length_a   1.000
_cell.length_b   1.000
_cell.length_c   1.000
_cell.angle_alpha   90.00
_cell.angle_beta   90.00
_cell.angle_gamma   90.00
#
_symmetry.space_group_name_H-M   'P 1'
#
loop_
_entity.id
_entity.type
_entity.pdbx_description
1 polymer ?
#
loop_
_entity_poly.entity_id
_entity_poly.type
_entity_poly.pdbx_seq_one_letter_code
_entity_poly.pdbx_strand_id
1 'polypeptide(L)'
;MGLARRHLINGCGIAKHFESYIVDYRNCNLETVYRTEWKVASPYERKDWLTHGYSSIVFDYDNNRVLIYIESIDPKYTKEVGWATQVDRWILHEAQFP
;
A
#
# COMPACT_ATOMS: atom_id res chain seq x y z
N MET A 1 3.99 -3.36 -9.61
CA MET A 1 2.79 -2.83 -8.94
C MET A 1 3.21 -2.40 -7.55
N GLY A 2 2.67 -1.31 -7.01
CA GLY A 2 3.02 -0.82 -5.67
C GLY A 2 2.11 0.32 -5.22
N LEU A 3 2.35 0.81 -4.01
CA LEU A 3 1.58 1.88 -3.41
C LEU A 3 1.98 3.26 -3.95
N ALA A 4 0.97 4.05 -4.34
CA ALA A 4 1.18 5.40 -4.85
C ALA A 4 0.89 6.46 -3.79
N ARG A 5 1.95 7.09 -3.29
CA ARG A 5 1.89 8.17 -2.29
C ARG A 5 1.59 9.50 -2.98
N ARG A 6 0.34 9.97 -2.90
CA ARG A 6 -0.08 11.24 -3.52
C ARG A 6 -0.71 12.24 -2.57
N HIS A 7 -0.92 11.85 -1.32
CA HIS A 7 -1.55 12.71 -0.32
C HIS A 7 -0.51 13.05 0.73
N LEU A 8 -0.35 14.34 1.04
CA LEU A 8 0.53 14.80 2.11
C LEU A 8 -0.33 15.25 3.29
N ILE A 9 -0.16 14.62 4.44
CA ILE A 9 -0.88 14.95 5.68
C ILE A 9 0.17 15.12 6.78
N ASN A 10 0.26 16.30 7.37
CA ASN A 10 1.18 16.59 8.48
C ASN A 10 2.62 16.10 8.21
N GLY A 11 3.13 16.40 7.01
CA GLY A 11 4.49 16.01 6.58
C GLY A 11 4.65 14.53 6.21
N CYS A 12 3.59 13.74 6.23
CA CYS A 12 3.60 12.30 5.97
C CYS A 12 2.90 11.98 4.64
N GLY A 13 3.54 11.13 3.83
CA GLY A 13 3.10 10.76 2.50
C GLY A 13 2.19 9.54 2.55
N ILE A 14 0.91 9.72 2.24
CA ILE A 14 -0.10 8.67 2.32
C ILE A 14 -0.42 8.09 0.95
N ALA A 15 -0.49 6.76 0.91
CA ALA A 15 -0.95 6.00 -0.23
C ALA A 15 -2.37 5.45 -0.03
N LYS A 16 -3.16 5.55 -1.10
CA LYS A 16 -4.52 4.99 -1.19
C LYS A 16 -4.68 3.96 -2.31
N HIS A 17 -3.81 4.04 -3.31
CA HIS A 17 -3.95 3.28 -4.54
C HIS A 17 -2.79 2.31 -4.70
N PHE A 18 -3.09 1.12 -5.21
CA PHE A 18 -2.13 0.24 -5.84
C PHE A 18 -2.09 0.50 -7.33
N GLU A 19 -0.90 0.71 -7.85
CA GLU A 19 -0.68 1.14 -9.23
C GLU A 19 0.48 0.39 -9.86
N SER A 20 0.40 0.20 -11.18
CA SER A 20 1.50 -0.30 -11.99
C SER A 20 1.70 0.59 -13.20
N TYR A 21 2.97 0.70 -13.58
CA TYR A 21 3.40 1.55 -14.66
C TYR A 21 4.35 0.83 -15.59
N ILE A 22 4.32 1.22 -16.86
CA ILE A 22 5.40 0.99 -17.80
C ILE A 22 6.21 2.29 -17.90
N VAL A 23 7.51 2.19 -17.65
CA VAL A 23 8.44 3.30 -17.82
C VAL A 23 8.99 3.23 -19.25
N ASP A 24 8.46 4.07 -20.14
CA ASP A 24 9.06 4.30 -21.44
C ASP A 24 10.12 5.41 -21.31
N TYR A 25 11.33 4.98 -20.93
CA TYR A 25 12.43 5.90 -20.67
C TYR A 25 12.88 6.67 -21.93
N ARG A 26 12.68 6.10 -23.13
CA ARG A 26 13.15 6.71 -24.38
C ARG A 26 12.35 7.95 -24.73
N ASN A 27 11.04 7.89 -24.47
CA ASN A 27 10.12 9.00 -24.72
C ASN A 27 9.79 9.80 -23.44
N CYS A 28 10.48 9.51 -22.33
CA CYS A 28 10.21 10.10 -21.02
C CYS A 28 8.73 10.00 -20.60
N ASN A 29 8.11 8.86 -20.89
CA ASN A 29 6.70 8.62 -20.61
C ASN A 29 6.53 7.58 -19.49
N LEU A 30 5.55 7.83 -18.61
CA LEU A 30 5.15 6.90 -17.56
C LEU A 30 3.70 6.50 -17.79
N GLU A 31 3.50 5.35 -18.41
CA GLU A 31 2.18 4.86 -18.76
C GLU A 31 1.57 4.08 -17.59
N THR A 32 0.37 4.46 -17.17
CA THR A 32 -0.37 3.73 -16.13
C THR A 32 -1.03 2.49 -16.75
N VAL A 33 -0.64 1.30 -16.31
CA VAL A 33 -1.20 0.03 -16.78
C VAL A 33 -2.39 -0.39 -15.94
N TYR A 34 -2.30 -0.18 -14.63
CA TYR A 34 -3.34 -0.56 -13.69
C TYR A 34 -3.36 0.41 -12.52
N ARG A 35 -4.57 0.69 -12.03
CA ARG A 35 -4.81 1.47 -10.82
C ARG A 35 -6.06 0.96 -10.13
N THR A 36 -5.95 0.71 -8.84
CA THR A 36 -7.09 0.40 -7.99
C THR A 36 -6.91 1.02 -6.61
N GLU A 37 -8.00 1.27 -5.90
CA GLU A 37 -7.93 1.63 -4.49
C GLU A 37 -7.63 0.38 -3.66
N TRP A 38 -6.76 0.53 -2.65
CA TRP A 38 -6.57 -0.53 -1.68
C TRP A 38 -7.84 -0.69 -0.83
N LYS A 39 -8.31 -1.92 -0.69
CA LYS A 39 -9.48 -2.22 0.12
C LYS A 39 -9.00 -2.81 1.43
N VAL A 40 -9.36 -2.17 2.54
CA VAL A 40 -9.11 -2.68 3.90
C VAL A 40 -9.66 -4.09 4.01
N ALA A 41 -8.82 -5.02 4.46
CA ALA A 41 -9.18 -6.41 4.71
C ALA A 41 -8.85 -6.87 6.14
N SER A 42 -8.27 -6.00 6.97
CA SER A 42 -7.89 -6.28 8.34
C SER A 42 -8.47 -5.25 9.33
N PRO A 43 -8.87 -5.67 10.54
CA PRO A 43 -9.30 -4.74 11.60
C PRO A 43 -8.16 -3.83 12.11
N TYR A 44 -6.92 -4.12 11.71
CA TYR A 44 -5.74 -3.35 12.06
C TYR A 44 -5.37 -2.27 11.04
N GLU A 45 -6.24 -2.05 10.05
CA GLU A 45 -6.07 -1.01 9.04
C GLU A 45 -7.11 0.11 9.21
N ARG A 46 -6.69 1.34 8.93
CA ARG A 46 -7.58 2.50 8.84
C ARG A 46 -8.35 2.52 7.53
N LYS A 47 -9.62 2.93 7.55
CA LYS A 47 -10.49 3.01 6.35
C LYS A 47 -10.28 4.27 5.52
N ASP A 48 -9.85 5.36 6.15
CA ASP A 48 -9.70 6.69 5.54
C ASP A 48 -8.33 6.89 4.89
N TRP A 49 -7.28 6.34 5.50
CA TRP A 49 -5.87 6.46 5.10
C TRP A 49 -5.15 5.16 5.39
N LEU A 50 -4.79 4.43 4.34
CA LEU A 50 -4.48 3.01 4.46
C LEU A 50 -3.05 2.79 4.92
N THR A 51 -2.11 3.48 4.27
CA THR A 51 -0.69 3.11 4.35
C THR A 51 0.22 4.29 4.08
N HIS A 52 1.40 4.26 4.69
CA HIS A 52 2.48 5.22 4.49
C HIS A 52 3.31 4.92 3.21
N GLY A 53 3.00 3.81 2.53
CA GLY A 53 3.41 3.53 1.16
C GLY A 53 4.46 2.44 1.00
N TYR A 54 4.91 1.77 2.06
CA TYR A 54 5.70 0.55 1.91
C TYR A 54 4.80 -0.66 1.65
N SER A 55 5.09 -1.38 0.56
CA SER A 55 4.48 -2.66 0.24
C SER A 55 5.48 -3.60 -0.41
N SER A 56 5.32 -4.90 -0.17
CA SER A 56 5.98 -5.97 -0.93
C SER A 56 4.96 -7.01 -1.35
N ILE A 57 5.14 -7.57 -2.55
CA ILE A 57 4.29 -8.63 -3.09
C ILE A 57 5.22 -9.76 -3.50
N VAL A 58 5.00 -10.94 -2.93
CA VAL A 58 5.79 -12.14 -3.21
C VAL A 58 4.85 -13.28 -3.56
N PHE A 59 5.22 -14.06 -4.58
CA PHE A 59 4.53 -15.30 -4.89
C PHE A 59 5.20 -16.45 -4.14
N ASP A 60 4.42 -17.13 -3.31
CA ASP A 60 4.80 -18.34 -2.59
C ASP A 60 4.48 -19.54 -3.47
N TYR A 61 5.48 -20.00 -4.22
CA TYR A 61 5.37 -21.09 -5.19
C TYR A 61 4.98 -22.43 -4.54
N ASP A 62 5.47 -22.69 -3.33
CA ASP A 62 5.23 -23.98 -2.64
C ASP A 62 3.77 -24.13 -2.19
N ASN A 63 3.10 -23.01 -1.91
CA ASN A 63 1.72 -22.99 -1.42
C ASN A 63 0.72 -22.37 -2.40
N ASN A 64 1.14 -22.08 -3.65
CA ASN A 64 0.32 -21.47 -4.70
C ASN A 64 -0.48 -20.23 -4.24
N ARG A 65 0.17 -19.33 -3.50
CA ARG A 65 -0.47 -18.13 -2.93
C ARG A 65 0.35 -16.87 -3.16
N VAL A 66 -0.31 -15.72 -3.12
CA VAL A 66 0.32 -14.41 -3.08
C VAL A 66 0.38 -13.93 -1.63
N LEU A 67 1.55 -13.47 -1.22
CA LEU A 67 1.81 -12.80 0.05
C LEU A 67 1.97 -11.31 -0.22
N ILE A 68 1.13 -10.48 0.40
CA ILE A 68 1.15 -9.02 0.26
C ILE A 68 1.46 -8.42 1.62
N TYR A 69 2.66 -7.87 1.78
CA TYR A 69 3.07 -7.12 2.96
C TYR A 69 2.76 -5.64 2.76
N ILE A 70 2.08 -5.03 3.72
CA ILE A 70 1.77 -3.60 3.71
C ILE A 70 2.08 -2.99 5.07
N GLU A 71 2.71 -1.83 5.03
CA GLU A 71 2.78 -0.92 6.16
C GLU A 71 1.45 -0.17 6.30
N SER A 72 0.59 -0.57 7.23
CA SER A 72 -0.68 0.08 7.47
C SER A 72 -0.59 1.06 8.63
N ILE A 73 -1.40 2.12 8.60
CA ILE A 73 -1.58 3.00 9.76
C ILE A 73 -2.53 2.31 10.74
N ASP A 74 -2.12 2.24 12.02
CA ASP A 74 -2.92 1.66 13.09
C ASP A 74 -4.20 2.49 13.38
N PRO A 75 -5.40 1.91 13.36
CA PRO A 75 -6.65 2.65 13.60
C PRO A 75 -6.94 2.97 15.08
N LYS A 76 -6.31 2.25 16.02
CA LYS A 76 -6.57 2.34 17.47
C LYS A 76 -5.60 3.28 18.18
N TYR A 77 -4.32 3.23 17.84
CA TYR A 77 -3.25 3.94 18.53
C TYR A 77 -2.80 5.20 17.79
N THR A 78 -3.06 5.31 16.49
CA THR A 78 -2.85 6.57 15.75
C THR A 78 -4.00 7.54 16.04
N LYS A 79 -3.74 8.53 16.87
CA LYS A 79 -4.69 9.62 17.17
C LYS A 79 -4.75 10.64 16.04
N GLU A 80 -3.60 10.94 15.44
CA GLU A 80 -3.45 11.90 14.35
C GLU A 80 -2.47 11.32 13.32
N VAL A 81 -2.85 11.33 12.04
CA VAL A 81 -1.97 10.92 10.95
C VAL A 81 -0.89 11.97 10.75
N GLY A 82 0.37 11.55 10.70
CA GLY A 82 1.50 12.45 10.60
C GLY A 82 2.82 11.73 10.82
N TRP A 83 3.91 12.32 10.31
CA TRP A 83 5.23 11.70 10.29
C TRP A 83 5.73 11.29 11.69
N ALA A 84 5.43 12.10 12.70
CA ALA A 84 5.86 11.87 14.09
C ALA A 84 4.76 11.34 15.02
N THR A 85 3.52 11.25 14.55
CA THR A 85 2.34 11.02 15.40
C THR A 85 1.62 9.70 15.12
N GLN A 86 1.91 9.06 13.98
CA GLN A 86 1.30 7.80 13.61
C GLN A 86 2.01 6.59 14.21
N VAL A 87 1.24 5.53 14.39
CA VAL A 87 1.75 4.19 14.68
C VAL A 87 1.53 3.34 13.45
N ASP A 88 2.61 2.82 12.89
CA ASP A 88 2.57 1.94 11.74
C ASP A 88 2.54 0.47 12.16
N ARG A 89 1.85 -0.35 11.37
CA ARG A 89 1.78 -1.80 11.51
C ARG A 89 2.29 -2.46 10.24
N TRP A 90 2.97 -3.58 10.42
CA TRP A 90 3.31 -4.46 9.31
C TRP A 90 2.28 -5.58 9.22
N ILE A 91 1.49 -5.60 8.16
CA ILE A 91 0.42 -6.58 7.95
C ILE A 91 0.75 -7.43 6.73
N LEU A 92 0.59 -8.75 6.90
CA LEU A 92 0.63 -9.71 5.80
C LEU A 92 -0.81 -10.07 5.42
N HIS A 93 -1.17 -9.84 4.16
CA HIS A 93 -2.36 -10.41 3.54
C HIS A 93 -1.97 -11.61 2.68
N GLU A 94 -2.81 -12.63 2.71
CA GLU A 94 -2.64 -13.83 1.90
C GLU A 94 -3.82 -13.96 0.95
N ALA A 95 -3.53 -14.27 -0.32
CA ALA A 95 -4.54 -14.54 -1.32
C ALA A 95 -4.17 -15.82 -2.08
N GLN A 96 -5.12 -16.74 -2.22
CA GLN A 96 -4.94 -17.93 -3.06
C GLN A 96 -4.93 -17.52 -4.53
N PHE A 97 -4.04 -18.10 -5.33
CA PHE A 97 -4.12 -17.94 -6.78
C PHE A 97 -5.33 -18.74 -7.28
N PRO A 98 -6.20 -18.15 -8.12
CA PRO A 98 -7.33 -18.87 -8.71
C PRO A 98 -6.88 -19.99 -9.67
#